data_AF-M1XR59-F1
#
_entry.id   AF-M1XR59-F1
#
_cell.length_a   1.000
_cell.length_b   1.000
_cell.length_c   1.000
_cell.angle_alpha   90.00
_cell.angle_beta   90.00
_cell.angle_gamma   90.00
#
_symmetry.space_group_name_H-M   'P 1'
#
loop_
_entity.id
_entity.type
_entity.pdbx_description
1 polymer ?
#
loop_
_entity_poly.entity_id
_entity_poly.type
_entity_poly.pdbx_seq_one_letter_code
_entity_poly.pdbx_strand_id
1 'polypeptide(L)'
;MHMSYDFAERETVQFGVVSELFPVAELDAPLVQSRDAQLRREALDEEAIIAVAPESMATGYHLGSHELTLIAIDDLPKALTRAVSAAVDGPIEAYSHIQLGKRIESGSNRSLSEFEAATPATRFCPPGNKTATRTARPTHLRRRRRR
;
A
#
# COMPACT_ATOMS: atom_id res chain seq x y z
N MET A 1 5.94 1.28 5.34
CA MET A 1 4.48 1.40 5.44
C MET A 1 3.93 1.47 4.03
N HIS A 2 3.33 0.39 3.52
CA HIS A 2 2.76 0.37 2.17
C HIS A 2 1.28 0.81 2.27
N MET A 3 0.98 1.99 1.72
CA MET A 3 -0.39 2.49 1.61
C MET A 3 -1.04 1.89 0.36
N SER A 4 -1.42 0.62 0.41
CA SER A 4 -2.35 0.03 -0.56
C SER A 4 -3.77 0.58 -0.35
N TYR A 5 -4.39 1.08 -1.42
CA TYR A 5 -5.81 1.44 -1.46
C TYR A 5 -6.49 0.42 -2.37
N ASP A 6 -6.99 -0.66 -1.79
CA ASP A 6 -7.73 -1.69 -2.54
C ASP A 6 -9.20 -1.26 -2.64
N PHE A 7 -9.47 -0.33 -3.55
CA PHE A 7 -10.81 0.17 -3.86
C PHE A 7 -11.37 -0.39 -5.16
N ALA A 8 -10.59 -1.19 -5.90
CA ALA A 8 -10.91 -1.56 -7.28
C ALA A 8 -12.22 -2.34 -7.45
N GLU A 9 -12.72 -2.96 -6.37
CA GLU A 9 -13.94 -3.77 -6.37
C GLU A 9 -15.07 -3.17 -5.50
N ARG A 10 -14.92 -1.93 -5.02
CA ARG A 10 -15.81 -1.35 -4.00
C ARG A 10 -16.33 0.02 -4.41
N GLU A 11 -17.56 0.32 -4.03
CA GLU A 11 -18.11 1.66 -4.19
C GLU A 11 -17.31 2.64 -3.33
N THR A 12 -16.93 3.79 -3.92
CA THR A 12 -16.19 4.82 -3.21
C THR A 12 -16.84 6.18 -3.28
N VAL A 13 -16.69 6.94 -2.20
CA VAL A 13 -17.05 8.36 -2.16
C VAL A 13 -15.80 9.21 -1.96
N GLN A 14 -15.74 10.36 -2.63
CA GLN A 14 -14.60 11.27 -2.51
C GLN A 14 -14.53 11.91 -1.12
N PHE A 15 -13.31 12.10 -0.60
CA PHE A 15 -13.07 12.70 0.71
C PHE A 15 -13.80 14.04 0.91
N GLY A 16 -13.85 14.91 -0.12
CA GLY A 16 -14.51 16.21 -0.02
C GLY A 16 -15.99 16.12 0.34
N VAL A 17 -16.69 15.09 -0.14
CA VAL A 17 -18.12 14.85 0.12
C VAL A 17 -18.39 14.56 1.59
N VAL A 18 -17.45 13.88 2.24
CA VAL A 18 -17.57 13.39 3.62
C VAL A 18 -16.62 14.08 4.58
N SER A 19 -16.06 15.21 4.19
CA SER A 19 -15.09 15.97 4.97
C SER A 19 -15.67 16.42 6.33
N GLU A 20 -16.99 16.63 6.42
CA GLU A 20 -17.71 16.95 7.66
C GLU A 20 -17.73 15.82 8.69
N LEU A 21 -17.35 14.59 8.31
CA LEU A 21 -17.14 13.49 9.26
C LEU A 21 -15.84 13.64 10.06
N PHE A 22 -14.99 14.60 9.70
CA PHE A 22 -13.72 14.84 10.38
C PHE A 22 -13.78 16.14 11.19
N PRO A 23 -13.36 16.12 12.47
CA PRO A 23 -12.79 14.98 13.19
C PRO A 23 -13.87 14.03 13.75
N VAL A 24 -13.69 12.72 13.59
CA VAL A 24 -14.68 11.71 14.04
C VAL A 24 -14.96 11.78 15.54
N ALA A 25 -14.01 12.23 16.36
CA ALA A 25 -14.16 12.36 17.80
C ALA A 25 -15.23 13.40 18.22
N GLU A 26 -15.63 14.28 17.30
CA GLU A 26 -16.66 15.30 17.54
C GLU A 26 -18.04 14.88 17.01
N LEU A 27 -18.16 13.70 16.38
CA LEU A 27 -19.44 13.21 15.86
C LEU A 27 -20.32 12.67 16.99
N ASP A 28 -21.55 13.16 17.05
CA ASP A 28 -22.61 12.64 17.93
C ASP A 28 -23.33 11.47 17.26
N ALA A 29 -22.58 10.42 16.92
CA ALA A 29 -23.09 9.23 16.25
C ALA A 29 -22.43 7.97 16.83
N PRO A 30 -23.09 6.80 16.76
CA PRO A 30 -22.46 5.52 17.07
C PRO A 30 -21.29 5.26 16.10
N LEU A 31 -20.07 5.25 16.63
CA LEU A 31 -18.86 4.95 15.87
C LEU A 31 -18.32 3.59 16.27
N VAL A 32 -17.92 2.80 15.27
CA VAL A 32 -17.18 1.56 15.49
C VAL A 32 -15.76 1.78 14.98
N GLN A 33 -14.75 1.66 15.85
CA GLN A 33 -13.36 2.01 15.52
C GLN A 33 -12.38 0.84 15.69
N SER A 34 -11.23 0.96 15.06
CA SER A 34 -10.06 0.10 15.24
C SER A 34 -10.39 -1.40 15.08
N ARG A 35 -10.21 -2.22 16.13
CA ARG A 35 -10.44 -3.67 16.08
C ARG A 35 -11.89 -4.03 15.87
N ASP A 36 -12.81 -3.31 16.51
CA ASP A 36 -14.23 -3.59 16.39
C ASP A 36 -14.73 -3.22 14.99
N ALA A 37 -14.17 -2.16 14.39
CA ALA A 37 -14.44 -1.79 13.01
C ALA A 37 -13.97 -2.89 12.04
N GLN A 38 -12.81 -3.48 12.31
CA GLN A 38 -12.31 -4.59 11.49
C GLN A 38 -13.22 -5.82 11.59
N LEU A 39 -13.58 -6.25 12.81
CA LEU A 39 -14.46 -7.40 13.01
C LEU A 39 -15.84 -7.17 12.38
N ARG A 40 -16.37 -5.95 12.52
CA ARG A 40 -17.65 -5.58 11.94
C ARG A 40 -17.58 -5.56 10.42
N ARG A 41 -16.50 -5.03 9.84
CA ARG A 41 -16.25 -5.04 8.39
C ARG A 41 -16.15 -6.47 7.85
N GLU A 42 -15.41 -7.35 8.52
CA GLU A 42 -15.24 -8.75 8.10
C GLU A 42 -16.54 -9.57 8.18
N ALA A 43 -17.51 -9.13 8.99
CA ALA A 43 -18.84 -9.74 9.09
C ALA A 43 -19.87 -9.18 8.09
N LEU A 44 -19.51 -8.14 7.33
CA LEU A 44 -20.36 -7.48 6.35
C LEU A 44 -19.90 -7.84 4.94
N ASP A 45 -20.83 -7.83 3.99
CA ASP A 45 -20.49 -7.94 2.57
C ASP A 45 -19.71 -6.70 2.13
N GLU A 46 -18.63 -6.90 1.36
CA GLU A 46 -17.75 -5.78 0.98
C GLU A 46 -18.45 -4.74 0.10
N GLU A 47 -19.46 -5.19 -0.67
CA GLU A 47 -20.36 -4.41 -1.52
C GLU A 47 -21.33 -3.54 -0.71
N ALA A 48 -21.64 -3.93 0.54
CA ALA A 48 -22.53 -3.18 1.43
C ALA A 48 -21.81 -2.05 2.17
N ILE A 49 -20.56 -1.74 1.82
CA ILE A 49 -19.72 -0.76 2.50
C ILE A 49 -19.15 0.22 1.47
N ILE A 50 -19.44 1.50 1.66
CA ILE A 50 -18.87 2.59 0.87
C ILE A 50 -17.52 2.99 1.48
N ALA A 51 -16.45 2.98 0.69
CA ALA A 51 -15.13 3.40 1.16
C ALA A 51 -14.84 4.87 0.81
N VAL A 52 -14.16 5.59 1.70
CA VAL A 52 -13.76 6.97 1.41
C VAL A 52 -12.43 7.01 0.65
N ALA A 53 -12.47 7.55 -0.57
CA ALA A 53 -11.32 7.68 -1.45
C ALA A 53 -10.64 9.07 -1.29
N PRO A 54 -9.30 9.12 -1.30
CA PRO A 54 -8.59 10.39 -1.28
C PRO A 54 -8.62 11.07 -2.66
N GLU A 55 -8.87 12.38 -2.66
CA GLU A 55 -8.77 13.24 -3.84
C GLU A 55 -7.33 13.71 -4.15
N SER A 56 -6.43 13.64 -3.16
CA SER A 56 -5.06 14.15 -3.25
C SER A 56 -4.11 13.35 -2.35
N MET A 57 -2.80 13.58 -2.48
CA MET A 57 -1.84 13.01 -1.53
C MET A 57 -2.12 13.46 -0.09
N ALA A 58 -2.49 14.72 0.13
CA ALA A 58 -2.74 15.24 1.48
C ALA A 58 -3.92 14.52 2.15
N THR A 59 -5.03 14.35 1.42
CA THR A 59 -6.20 13.61 1.92
C THR A 59 -5.91 12.12 2.04
N GLY A 60 -5.04 11.56 1.19
CA GLY A 60 -4.52 10.20 1.35
C GLY A 60 -3.72 10.02 2.64
N TYR A 61 -2.80 10.94 2.96
CA TYR A 61 -2.09 10.91 4.24
C TYR A 61 -3.03 11.06 5.44
N HIS A 62 -4.03 11.94 5.33
CA HIS A 62 -5.04 12.14 6.36
C HIS A 62 -5.83 10.85 6.62
N LEU A 63 -6.39 10.23 5.58
CA LEU A 63 -7.11 8.97 5.68
C LEU A 63 -6.21 7.82 6.14
N GLY A 64 -4.98 7.74 5.65
CA GLY A 64 -4.04 6.69 6.02
C GLY A 64 -3.49 6.80 7.45
N SER A 65 -3.53 8.01 8.04
CA SER A 65 -3.19 8.25 9.44
C SER A 65 -4.40 8.11 10.37
N HIS A 66 -5.61 8.05 9.80
CA HIS A 66 -6.85 7.88 10.53
C HIS A 66 -7.07 6.42 10.88
N GLU A 67 -7.58 6.17 12.09
CA GLU A 67 -7.96 4.82 12.49
C GLU A 67 -9.14 4.30 11.65
N LEU A 68 -9.18 2.99 11.42
CA LEU A 68 -10.29 2.38 10.70
C LEU A 68 -11.58 2.64 11.48
N THR A 69 -12.51 3.38 10.87
CA THR A 69 -13.81 3.72 11.49
C THR A 69 -14.93 3.33 10.55
N LEU A 70 -15.97 2.69 11.09
CA LEU A 70 -17.24 2.44 10.40
C LEU A 70 -18.34 3.27 11.04
N ILE A 71 -19.14 3.90 10.19
CA ILE A 71 -20.33 4.66 10.58
C ILE A 71 -21.51 4.08 9.81
N ALA A 72 -22.61 3.77 10.50
CA ALA A 72 -23.81 3.31 9.84
C ALA A 72 -24.42 4.44 9.01
N ILE A 73 -24.95 4.12 7.83
CA ILE A 73 -25.58 5.13 6.95
C ILE A 73 -26.79 5.79 7.62
N ASP A 74 -27.53 5.01 8.42
CA ASP A 74 -28.68 5.48 9.19
C ASP A 74 -28.32 6.51 10.27
N ASP A 75 -27.06 6.48 10.73
CA ASP A 75 -26.54 7.40 11.76
C ASP A 75 -25.89 8.65 11.15
N LEU A 76 -25.84 8.77 9.82
CA LEU A 76 -25.29 9.95 9.16
C LEU A 76 -26.26 11.14 9.26
N PRO A 77 -25.73 12.37 9.37
CA PRO A 77 -26.54 13.56 9.20
C PRO A 77 -27.26 13.54 7.85
N LYS A 78 -28.56 13.90 7.81
CA LYS A 78 -29.38 13.85 6.58
C LYS A 78 -28.77 14.58 5.38
N ALA A 79 -28.09 15.70 5.64
CA ALA A 79 -27.39 16.47 4.60
C ALA A 79 -26.28 15.63 3.97
N LEU A 80 -25.52 14.91 4.80
CA LEU A 80 -24.43 14.06 4.38
C LEU A 80 -24.93 12.78 3.70
N THR A 81 -25.98 12.13 4.23
CA THR A 81 -26.64 10.99 3.57
C THR A 81 -27.05 11.36 2.14
N ARG A 82 -27.61 12.56 1.93
CA ARG A 82 -27.97 13.06 0.60
C ARG A 82 -26.75 13.32 -0.29
N ALA A 83 -25.68 13.87 0.28
CA ALA A 83 -24.44 14.13 -0.46
C ALA A 83 -23.77 12.82 -0.90
N VAL A 84 -23.71 11.82 -0.02
CA VAL A 84 -23.21 10.48 -0.32
C VAL A 84 -24.08 9.81 -1.37
N SER A 85 -25.41 9.86 -1.22
CA SER A 85 -26.35 9.28 -2.19
C SER A 85 -26.22 9.90 -3.59
N ALA A 86 -25.79 11.16 -3.70
CA ALA A 86 -25.56 11.83 -4.98
C ALA A 86 -24.19 11.51 -5.58
N ALA A 87 -23.27 10.96 -4.78
CA ALA A 87 -21.90 10.67 -5.19
C ALA A 87 -21.67 9.18 -5.53
N VAL A 88 -22.58 8.30 -5.13
CA VAL A 88 -22.55 6.87 -5.47
C VAL A 88 -23.44 6.58 -6.69
N ASP A 89 -23.08 5.57 -7.47
CA ASP A 89 -23.83 5.19 -8.68
C ASP A 89 -25.12 4.40 -8.37
N GLY A 90 -25.20 3.81 -7.18
CA GLY A 90 -26.31 2.97 -6.72
C GLY A 90 -27.25 3.63 -5.70
N PRO A 91 -28.38 2.98 -5.36
CA PRO A 91 -29.24 3.43 -4.27
C PRO A 91 -28.49 3.38 -2.95
N ILE A 92 -28.57 4.44 -2.14
CA ILE A 92 -27.84 4.51 -0.87
C ILE A 92 -28.31 3.41 0.11
N GLU A 93 -29.54 2.94 -0.05
CA GLU A 93 -30.15 1.87 0.75
C GLU A 93 -29.55 0.48 0.49
N ALA A 94 -28.76 0.31 -0.59
CA ALA A 94 -28.00 -0.91 -0.82
C ALA A 94 -26.77 -1.01 0.10
N TYR A 95 -26.39 0.10 0.72
CA TYR A 95 -25.22 0.19 1.58
C TYR A 95 -25.65 0.27 3.04
N SER A 96 -24.80 -0.23 3.91
CA SER A 96 -25.04 -0.27 5.35
C SER A 96 -24.11 0.67 6.13
N HIS A 97 -22.86 0.81 5.68
CA HIS A 97 -21.84 1.55 6.41
C HIS A 97 -20.93 2.35 5.47
N ILE A 98 -20.40 3.45 5.98
CA ILE A 98 -19.27 4.18 5.40
C ILE A 98 -18.01 3.82 6.16
N GLN A 99 -16.94 3.52 5.42
CA GLN A 99 -15.61 3.24 5.95
C GLN A 99 -14.70 4.45 5.81
N LEU A 100 -14.24 4.96 6.96
CA LEU A 100 -13.21 5.99 7.06
C LEU A 100 -11.85 5.36 7.38
N GLY A 101 -10.81 5.94 6.79
CA GLY A 101 -9.44 5.51 6.97
C GLY A 101 -9.14 4.13 6.38
N LYS A 102 -7.95 3.61 6.69
CA LYS A 102 -7.45 2.35 6.14
C LYS A 102 -7.30 1.30 7.23
N ARG A 103 -7.49 0.04 6.85
CA ARG A 103 -6.85 -1.10 7.52
C ARG A 103 -5.36 -0.81 7.69
N ILE A 104 -4.89 -0.73 8.93
CA ILE A 104 -3.47 -0.85 9.22
C ILE A 104 -3.12 -2.31 8.94
N GLU A 105 -2.85 -2.64 7.68
CA GLU A 105 -2.09 -3.83 7.40
C GLU A 105 -0.71 -3.57 7.99
N SER A 106 -0.40 -4.25 9.09
CA SER A 106 0.98 -4.55 9.41
C SER A 106 1.52 -5.34 8.22
N GLY A 107 2.01 -4.62 7.19
CA GLY A 107 2.73 -5.24 6.08
C GLY A 107 3.77 -6.15 6.69
N SER A 108 3.96 -7.35 6.10
CA SER A 108 4.82 -8.38 6.70
C SER A 108 6.07 -7.72 7.23
N ASN A 109 6.36 -7.88 8.52
CA ASN A 109 7.55 -7.32 9.12
C ASN A 109 8.73 -7.99 8.40
N ARG A 110 9.31 -7.32 7.39
CA ARG A 110 10.48 -7.80 6.64
C ARG A 110 11.63 -7.75 7.63
N SER A 111 11.78 -8.85 8.37
CA SER A 111 12.77 -8.97 9.43
C SER A 111 14.16 -8.79 8.83
N LEU A 112 15.09 -8.20 9.58
CA LEU A 112 16.49 -7.94 9.19
C LEU A 112 17.20 -9.14 8.54
N SER A 113 16.73 -10.36 8.80
CA SER A 113 17.17 -11.63 8.19
C SER A 113 17.12 -11.65 6.66
N GLU A 114 16.18 -10.93 6.04
CA GLU A 114 16.10 -10.86 4.57
C GLU A 114 17.21 -9.98 3.97
N PHE A 115 17.79 -9.07 4.77
CA PHE A 115 18.92 -8.24 4.35
C PHE A 115 20.25 -9.01 4.34
N GLU A 116 20.38 -10.06 5.16
CA GLU A 116 21.53 -10.98 5.10
C GLU A 116 21.46 -11.90 3.87
N ALA A 117 20.26 -12.31 3.45
CA ALA A 117 20.06 -13.15 2.28
C ALA A 117 20.30 -12.41 0.94
N ALA A 118 20.29 -11.08 0.96
CA ALA A 118 20.47 -10.22 -0.21
C ALA A 118 21.92 -9.74 -0.39
N THR A 119 22.92 -10.50 0.07
CA THR A 119 24.32 -10.28 -0.33
C THR A 119 24.60 -11.09 -1.61
N PRO A 120 24.55 -10.50 -2.83
CA PRO A 120 25.30 -11.10 -3.92
C PRO A 120 26.76 -11.04 -3.50
N ALA A 121 27.42 -12.21 -3.42
CA ALA A 121 28.86 -12.29 -3.27
C ALA A 121 29.50 -11.58 -4.48
N THR A 122 29.73 -10.28 -4.34
CA THR A 122 30.57 -9.51 -5.26
C THR A 122 31.95 -10.14 -5.16
N ARG A 123 32.30 -10.98 -6.14
CA ARG A 123 33.67 -11.47 -6.32
C ARG A 123 34.56 -10.25 -6.54
N PHE A 124 35.19 -9.82 -5.45
CA PHE A 124 36.25 -8.83 -5.50
C PHE A 124 37.48 -9.53 -6.13
N CYS A 125 37.69 -9.29 -7.43
CA CYS A 125 38.90 -9.71 -8.12
C CYS A 125 39.99 -8.68 -7.80
N PRO A 126 41.07 -9.03 -7.09
CA PRO A 126 42.14 -8.07 -6.81
C PRO A 126 42.92 -7.75 -8.10
N PRO A 127 43.33 -6.49 -8.34
CA PRO A 127 44.16 -6.15 -9.47
C PRO A 127 45.57 -6.75 -9.30
N GLY A 128 45.92 -7.67 -10.20
CA GLY A 128 47.27 -8.25 -10.30
C GLY A 128 48.33 -7.17 -10.51
N ASN A 129 49.27 -7.12 -9.57
CA ASN A 129 50.42 -6.23 -9.60
C ASN A 129 51.40 -6.66 -10.71
N LYS A 130 51.88 -5.66 -11.45
CA LYS A 130 52.96 -5.80 -12.44
C LYS A 130 54.27 -6.11 -11.72
N THR A 131 54.92 -7.20 -12.07
CA THR A 131 56.38 -7.32 -11.97
C THR A 131 56.93 -7.86 -13.27
N ALA A 132 57.60 -6.96 -13.99
CA ALA A 132 58.43 -7.29 -15.13
C ALA A 132 59.62 -8.14 -14.65
N THR A 133 59.86 -9.28 -15.32
CA THR A 133 61.22 -9.83 -15.39
C THR A 133 61.52 -10.23 -16.83
N ARG A 134 62.42 -9.44 -17.40
CA ARG A 134 63.21 -9.63 -18.60
C ARG A 134 63.83 -11.04 -18.61
N THR A 135 63.94 -11.69 -19.77
CA THR A 135 65.21 -12.20 -20.37
C THR A 135 64.98 -13.41 -21.31
N ALA A 136 65.67 -13.35 -22.45
CA ALA A 136 66.07 -14.41 -23.39
C ALA A 136 65.05 -14.98 -24.41
N ARG A 137 65.18 -14.47 -25.65
CA ARG A 137 65.15 -15.30 -26.86
C ARG A 137 66.25 -16.37 -26.75
N PRO A 138 66.01 -17.58 -27.30
CA PRO A 138 66.74 -17.89 -28.52
C PRO A 138 65.91 -18.56 -29.63
N THR A 139 66.35 -18.22 -30.83
CA THR A 139 66.16 -18.83 -32.15
C THR A 139 66.34 -20.36 -32.17
N HIS A 140 65.48 -21.08 -32.90
CA HIS A 140 65.78 -22.21 -33.83
C HIS A 140 64.43 -22.66 -34.43
N LEU A 141 64.12 -22.38 -35.71
CA LEU A 141 64.50 -23.12 -36.92
C LEU A 141 63.93 -24.56 -36.99
N ARG A 142 63.23 -24.82 -38.12
CA ARG A 142 62.98 -26.09 -38.85
C ARG A 142 61.63 -26.83 -38.67
N ARG A 143 60.83 -26.66 -39.73
CA ARG A 143 60.42 -27.68 -40.75
C ARG A 143 59.27 -28.66 -40.46
N ARG A 144 58.43 -28.75 -41.51
CA ARG A 144 57.68 -29.91 -42.09
C ARG A 144 56.36 -30.26 -41.39
N ARG A 145 55.28 -30.71 -42.07
CA ARG A 145 54.87 -30.87 -43.48
C ARG A 145 53.42 -31.40 -43.45
N ARG A 146 52.65 -31.14 -44.52
CA ARG A 146 51.47 -31.92 -45.01
C ARG A 146 50.20 -31.85 -44.14
N ARG A 147 49.00 -31.80 -44.69
CA ARG A 147 48.50 -32.25 -46.01
C ARG A 147 47.78 -31.13 -46.76
#